data_AF-A0ABD5LZS6-F1
#
_entry.id   AF-A0ABD5LZS6-F1
#
_cell.length_a   1.000
_cell.length_b   1.000
_cell.length_c   1.000
_cell.angle_alpha   90.00
_cell.angle_beta   90.00
_cell.angle_gamma   90.00
#
_symmetry.space_group_name_H-M   'P 1'
#
loop_
_entity.id
_entity.type
_entity.pdbx_description
1 polymer ?
#
loop_
_entity_poly.entity_id
_entity_poly.type
_entity_poly.pdbx_seq_one_letter_code
_entity_poly.pdbx_strand_id
1 'polypeptide(L)'
;MNVPLGLAPFAGQSRTEHALVVAGGTLACLVGYVGAAAAFFGVAALGHGEPVGPQRVAGVFASLTCWGFYALAFVRGKGGPVTDVLAYPIATVTIVPFGFRWIAFGPAWDALADRIGFFLFRPALFVDVATLVVPGLVLCAGILTAWASLLGPEAVKAWQREHLSEPFREAFVEE
;
A
#
# COMPACT_ATOMS: atom_id res chain seq x y z
N MET A 1 -7.23 -21.43 12.95
CA MET A 1 -5.88 -21.21 12.39
C MET A 1 -5.30 -20.00 13.08
N ASN A 2 -4.14 -20.13 13.72
CA ASN A 2 -3.43 -19.01 14.30
C ASN A 2 -2.88 -18.15 13.16
N VAL A 3 -3.47 -16.97 12.95
CA VAL A 3 -2.88 -15.96 12.07
C VAL A 3 -1.60 -15.46 12.75
N PRO A 4 -0.48 -15.26 12.02
CA PRO A 4 0.72 -14.67 12.61
C PRO A 4 0.36 -13.38 13.34
N LEU A 5 0.87 -13.18 14.56
CA LEU A 5 0.48 -12.08 15.45
C LEU A 5 0.51 -10.70 14.77
N GLY A 6 1.50 -10.46 13.90
CA GLY A 6 1.59 -9.21 13.15
C GLY A 6 0.48 -8.99 12.11
N LEU A 7 -0.07 -10.06 11.53
CA LEU A 7 -1.11 -10.01 10.51
C LEU A 7 -2.53 -10.05 11.10
N ALA A 8 -2.66 -10.07 12.42
CA ALA A 8 -3.96 -9.98 13.07
C ALA A 8 -4.57 -8.58 12.87
N PRO A 9 -5.89 -8.48 12.66
CA PRO A 9 -6.56 -7.20 12.63
C PRO A 9 -6.54 -6.52 14.00
N PHE A 10 -6.88 -5.23 14.03
CA PHE A 10 -7.20 -4.53 15.27
C PHE A 10 -8.35 -5.22 16.02
N ALA A 11 -8.37 -5.03 17.33
CA ALA A 11 -9.33 -5.62 18.25
C ALA A 11 -10.77 -5.22 17.89
N GLY A 12 -11.69 -6.19 17.95
CA GLY A 12 -13.12 -5.95 17.75
C GLY A 12 -13.55 -5.64 16.30
N GLN A 13 -12.65 -5.66 15.33
CA GLN A 13 -13.00 -5.36 13.94
C GLN A 13 -13.76 -6.51 13.26
N SER A 14 -14.84 -6.17 12.54
CA SER A 14 -15.59 -7.13 11.74
C SER A 14 -14.89 -7.45 10.42
N ARG A 15 -15.18 -8.63 9.85
CA ARG A 15 -14.66 -9.03 8.51
C ARG A 15 -15.07 -8.04 7.42
N THR A 16 -16.24 -7.44 7.53
CA THR A 16 -16.75 -6.46 6.57
C THR A 16 -15.94 -5.17 6.61
N GLU A 17 -15.65 -4.64 7.80
CA GLU A 17 -14.79 -3.46 7.93
C GLU A 17 -13.39 -3.72 7.40
N HIS A 18 -12.87 -4.93 7.63
CA HIS A 18 -11.59 -5.34 7.07
C HIS A 18 -11.60 -5.33 5.54
N ALA A 19 -12.61 -5.92 4.92
CA ALA A 19 -12.77 -5.93 3.47
C ALA A 19 -12.92 -4.51 2.90
N LEU A 20 -13.63 -3.62 3.60
CA LEU A 20 -13.80 -2.22 3.21
C LEU A 20 -12.48 -1.44 3.23
N VAL A 21 -11.59 -1.70 4.20
CA VAL A 21 -10.25 -1.09 4.25
C VAL A 21 -9.44 -1.50 3.01
N VAL A 22 -9.43 -2.80 2.67
CA VAL A 22 -8.71 -3.31 1.49
C VAL A 22 -9.31 -2.75 0.20
N ALA A 23 -10.64 -2.70 0.08
CA ALA A 23 -11.31 -2.12 -1.08
C ALA A 23 -11.02 -0.63 -1.23
N GLY A 24 -11.05 0.12 -0.12
CA GLY A 24 -10.73 1.54 -0.09
C GLY A 24 -9.28 1.82 -0.50
N GLY A 25 -8.32 1.05 0.01
CA GLY A 25 -6.92 1.16 -0.39
C GLY A 25 -6.69 0.81 -1.86
N THR A 26 -7.40 -0.20 -2.37
CA THR A 26 -7.41 -0.59 -3.78
C THR A 26 -7.91 0.54 -4.68
N LEU A 27 -9.04 1.15 -4.32
CA LEU A 27 -9.60 2.29 -5.05
C LEU A 27 -8.69 3.52 -4.97
N ALA A 28 -8.13 3.84 -3.80
CA ALA A 28 -7.21 4.95 -3.63
C ALA A 28 -5.96 4.78 -4.51
N CYS A 29 -5.39 3.57 -4.54
CA CYS A 29 -4.27 3.22 -5.41
C CYS A 29 -4.62 3.40 -6.90
N LEU A 30 -5.78 2.87 -7.32
CA LEU A 30 -6.24 2.97 -8.71
C LEU A 30 -6.45 4.44 -9.12
N VAL A 31 -7.09 5.25 -8.27
CA VAL A 31 -7.30 6.68 -8.50
C VAL A 31 -5.97 7.41 -8.61
N GLY A 32 -5.01 7.14 -7.72
CA GLY A 32 -3.67 7.73 -7.81
C GLY A 32 -2.96 7.37 -9.11
N TYR A 33 -2.99 6.09 -9.49
CA TYR A 33 -2.34 5.57 -10.68
C TYR A 33 -2.93 6.13 -11.98
N VAL A 34 -4.23 5.92 -12.19
CA VAL A 34 -4.94 6.31 -13.42
C VAL A 34 -5.13 7.81 -13.46
N GLY A 35 -5.43 8.44 -12.33
CA GLY A 35 -5.61 9.89 -12.23
C GLY A 35 -4.34 10.66 -12.60
N ALA A 36 -3.17 10.24 -12.10
CA ALA A 36 -1.91 10.85 -12.48
C ALA A 36 -1.60 10.67 -13.97
N ALA A 37 -1.79 9.46 -14.51
CA ALA A 37 -1.59 9.21 -15.93
C ALA A 37 -2.51 10.08 -16.79
N ALA A 38 -3.80 10.13 -16.46
CA ALA A 38 -4.79 10.95 -17.16
C ALA A 38 -4.45 12.45 -17.11
N ALA A 39 -4.01 12.95 -15.95
CA ALA A 39 -3.71 14.36 -15.74
C ALA A 39 -2.43 14.83 -16.46
N PHE A 40 -1.38 14.01 -16.50
CA PHE A 40 -0.05 14.45 -16.95
C PHE A 40 0.37 13.91 -18.31
N PHE A 41 -0.13 12.74 -18.74
CA PHE A 41 0.40 12.02 -19.92
C PHE A 41 -0.67 11.46 -20.86
N GLY A 42 -1.94 11.45 -20.43
CA GLY A 42 -3.00 10.66 -21.05
C GLY A 42 -2.92 9.18 -20.65
N VAL A 43 -4.08 8.53 -20.55
CA VAL A 43 -4.18 7.13 -20.08
C VAL A 43 -3.43 6.16 -21.00
N ALA A 44 -3.36 6.44 -22.30
CA ALA A 44 -2.66 5.61 -23.29
C ALA A 44 -1.15 5.44 -23.00
N ALA A 45 -0.52 6.39 -22.28
CA ALA A 45 0.88 6.31 -21.88
C ALA A 45 1.17 5.14 -20.89
N LEU A 46 0.14 4.49 -20.37
CA LEU A 46 0.24 3.27 -19.56
C LEU A 46 0.23 1.98 -20.40
N GLY A 47 0.13 2.10 -21.73
CA GLY A 47 0.11 0.98 -22.67
C GLY A 47 1.36 0.09 -22.60
N HIS A 48 1.26 -1.08 -23.21
CA HIS A 48 2.41 -1.98 -23.35
C HIS A 48 3.35 -1.46 -24.45
N GLY A 49 4.65 -1.43 -24.19
CA GLY A 49 5.64 -0.89 -25.14
C GLY A 49 5.88 0.63 -25.02
N GLU A 50 5.07 1.34 -24.23
CA GLU A 50 5.26 2.76 -23.97
C GLU A 50 6.51 3.03 -23.09
N PRO A 51 7.09 4.24 -23.18
CA PRO A 51 8.18 4.66 -22.31
C PRO A 51 7.85 4.45 -20.82
N VAL A 52 8.85 4.03 -20.04
CA VAL A 52 8.65 3.66 -18.63
C VAL A 52 8.43 4.88 -17.72
N GLY A 53 8.81 6.09 -18.17
CA GLY A 53 8.73 7.33 -17.40
C GLY A 53 7.33 7.65 -16.88
N PRO A 54 6.32 7.79 -17.75
CA PRO A 54 4.92 8.01 -17.34
C PRO A 54 4.40 6.96 -16.35
N GLN A 55 4.75 5.69 -16.56
CA GLN A 55 4.35 4.59 -15.68
C GLN A 55 4.96 4.72 -14.28
N ARG A 56 6.23 5.14 -14.19
CA ARG A 56 6.89 5.41 -12.91
C ARG A 56 6.24 6.57 -12.16
N VAL A 57 5.98 7.68 -12.85
CA VAL A 57 5.30 8.83 -12.23
C VAL A 57 3.92 8.43 -11.72
N ALA A 58 3.12 7.74 -12.54
CA ALA A 58 1.83 7.20 -12.11
C ALA A 58 1.98 6.25 -10.90
N GLY A 59 3.02 5.40 -10.90
CA GLY A 59 3.38 4.53 -9.77
C GLY A 59 3.68 5.28 -8.47
N VAL A 60 4.36 6.43 -8.53
CA VAL A 60 4.57 7.29 -7.35
C VAL A 60 3.25 7.77 -6.78
N PHE A 61 2.34 8.28 -7.62
CA PHE A 61 1.03 8.73 -7.14
C PHE A 61 0.20 7.58 -6.57
N ALA A 62 0.24 6.41 -7.21
CA ALA A 62 -0.40 5.20 -6.70
C ALA A 62 0.16 4.81 -5.31
N SER A 63 1.49 4.90 -5.14
CA SER A 63 2.18 4.66 -3.86
C SER A 63 1.69 5.61 -2.77
N LEU A 64 1.70 6.91 -3.06
CA LEU A 64 1.29 7.96 -2.13
C LEU A 64 -0.18 7.81 -1.71
N THR A 65 -1.11 7.67 -2.65
CA THR A 65 -2.54 7.56 -2.32
C THR A 65 -2.86 6.26 -1.59
N CYS A 66 -2.19 5.15 -1.96
CA CYS A 66 -2.38 3.85 -1.33
C CYS A 66 -1.91 3.85 0.13
N TRP A 67 -0.65 4.21 0.38
CA TRP A 67 -0.13 4.27 1.76
C TRP A 67 -0.80 5.37 2.58
N GLY A 68 -1.14 6.50 1.97
CA GLY A 68 -1.88 7.57 2.64
C GLY A 68 -3.24 7.07 3.14
N PHE A 69 -3.96 6.30 2.33
CA PHE A 69 -5.23 5.70 2.75
C PHE A 69 -5.04 4.73 3.93
N TYR A 70 -4.10 3.78 3.81
CA TYR A 70 -3.89 2.80 4.87
C TYR A 70 -3.33 3.41 6.16
N ALA A 71 -2.49 4.45 6.08
CA ALA A 71 -2.04 5.20 7.26
C ALA A 71 -3.20 5.89 7.99
N LEU A 72 -4.16 6.45 7.23
CA LEU A 72 -5.37 7.04 7.81
C LEU A 72 -6.33 5.98 8.38
N ALA A 73 -6.38 4.79 7.78
CA ALA A 73 -7.13 3.66 8.32
C ALA A 73 -6.51 3.18 9.65
N PHE A 74 -5.18 3.05 9.69
CA PHE A 74 -4.42 2.75 10.90
C PHE A 74 -4.74 3.75 12.01
N VAL A 75 -4.64 5.06 11.74
CA VAL A 75 -4.93 6.11 12.74
C VAL A 75 -6.36 5.99 13.31
N ARG A 76 -7.30 5.49 12.52
CA ARG A 76 -8.69 5.23 12.94
C ARG A 76 -8.92 3.86 13.56
N GLY A 77 -7.86 3.07 13.79
CA GLY A 77 -7.96 1.73 14.36
C GLY A 77 -8.71 0.75 13.46
N LYS A 78 -8.58 0.88 12.14
CA LYS A 78 -9.21 -0.02 11.15
C LYS A 78 -8.15 -0.69 10.31
N GLY A 79 -8.21 -2.01 10.22
CA GLY A 79 -7.25 -2.85 9.51
C GLY A 79 -6.39 -3.61 10.52
N GLY A 80 -5.09 -3.35 10.52
CA GLY A 80 -4.16 -3.98 11.46
C GLY A 80 -2.75 -3.43 11.35
N PRO A 81 -1.92 -3.59 12.38
CA PRO A 81 -0.67 -2.86 12.50
C PRO A 81 0.34 -3.17 11.38
N VAL A 82 0.55 -4.45 11.04
CA VAL A 82 1.45 -4.83 9.93
C VAL A 82 0.71 -4.83 8.60
N THR A 83 -0.59 -5.12 8.60
CA THR A 83 -1.39 -5.15 7.38
C THR A 83 -1.51 -3.78 6.74
N ASP A 84 -1.74 -2.72 7.53
CA ASP A 84 -1.95 -1.37 7.01
C ASP A 84 -0.63 -0.67 6.66
N VAL A 85 0.47 -1.00 7.35
CA VAL A 85 1.75 -0.33 7.11
C VAL A 85 2.55 -1.00 5.99
N LEU A 86 2.46 -2.33 5.87
CA LEU A 86 3.30 -3.12 4.95
C LEU A 86 2.48 -4.01 4.02
N ALA A 87 1.75 -4.99 4.56
CA ALA A 87 1.25 -6.10 3.76
C ALA A 87 0.23 -5.67 2.69
N TYR A 88 -0.81 -4.91 3.07
CA TYR A 88 -1.81 -4.43 2.12
C TYR A 88 -1.30 -3.37 1.17
N PRO A 89 -0.60 -2.31 1.62
CA PRO A 89 -0.06 -1.36 0.67
C PRO A 89 0.84 -2.00 -0.39
N ILE A 90 1.77 -2.89 0.00
CA ILE A 90 2.67 -3.59 -0.93
C ILE A 90 1.88 -4.45 -1.92
N ALA A 91 0.93 -5.26 -1.43
CA ALA A 91 0.09 -6.08 -2.29
C ALA A 91 -0.73 -5.22 -3.26
N THR A 92 -1.34 -4.14 -2.76
CA THR A 92 -2.17 -3.24 -3.55
C THR A 92 -1.37 -2.54 -4.65
N VAL A 93 -0.22 -1.91 -4.35
CA VAL A 93 0.57 -1.22 -5.40
C VAL A 93 1.23 -2.17 -6.39
N THR A 94 1.39 -3.45 -6.03
CA THR A 94 1.88 -4.47 -6.95
C THR A 94 0.78 -4.94 -7.89
N ILE A 95 -0.41 -5.20 -7.36
CA ILE A 95 -1.50 -5.83 -8.11
C ILE A 95 -2.32 -4.82 -8.90
N VAL A 96 -2.63 -3.64 -8.34
CA VAL A 96 -3.59 -2.71 -8.93
C VAL A 96 -3.09 -2.11 -10.26
N PRO A 97 -1.88 -1.54 -10.34
CA PRO A 97 -1.36 -1.02 -11.62
C PRO A 97 -1.27 -2.10 -12.70
N PHE A 98 -0.86 -3.30 -12.29
CA PHE A 98 -0.75 -4.46 -13.17
C PHE A 98 -2.12 -4.90 -13.69
N GLY A 99 -3.09 -5.10 -12.80
CA GLY A 99 -4.45 -5.51 -13.12
C GLY A 99 -5.15 -4.47 -14.00
N PHE A 100 -4.99 -3.18 -13.70
CA PHE A 100 -5.55 -2.12 -14.54
C PHE A 100 -5.00 -2.19 -15.98
N ARG A 101 -3.68 -2.28 -16.15
CA ARG A 101 -3.07 -2.34 -17.48
C ARG A 101 -3.50 -3.59 -18.24
N TRP A 102 -3.62 -4.71 -17.56
CA TRP A 102 -4.10 -5.94 -18.16
C TRP A 102 -5.55 -5.80 -18.65
N ILE A 103 -6.42 -5.21 -17.83
CA ILE A 103 -7.84 -4.98 -18.19
C ILE A 103 -7.97 -3.96 -19.33
N ALA A 104 -7.20 -2.87 -19.29
CA ALA A 104 -7.33 -1.75 -20.22
C ALA A 104 -6.62 -1.96 -21.56
N PHE A 105 -5.48 -2.66 -21.57
CA PHE A 105 -4.61 -2.82 -22.76
C PHE A 105 -4.41 -4.28 -23.16
N GLY A 106 -5.07 -5.22 -22.49
CA GLY A 106 -4.93 -6.65 -22.72
C GLY A 106 -3.71 -7.27 -22.02
N PRO A 107 -3.58 -8.61 -22.07
CA PRO A 107 -2.44 -9.33 -21.52
C PRO A 107 -1.13 -9.01 -22.26
N ALA A 108 -0.04 -8.80 -21.51
CA ALA A 108 1.32 -8.74 -22.05
C ALA A 108 2.07 -10.05 -21.79
N TRP A 109 1.65 -11.13 -22.46
CA TRP A 109 2.21 -12.47 -22.25
C TRP A 109 3.71 -12.56 -22.53
N ASP A 110 4.18 -11.88 -23.58
CA ASP A 110 5.59 -11.90 -23.99
C ASP A 110 6.50 -11.24 -22.94
N ALA A 111 6.04 -10.11 -22.36
CA ALA A 111 6.78 -9.41 -21.32
C ALA A 111 6.83 -10.17 -19.98
N LEU A 112 5.86 -11.07 -19.73
CA LEU A 112 5.82 -11.90 -18.53
C LEU A 112 6.89 -13.01 -18.61
N ALA A 113 7.06 -13.64 -19.77
CA ALA A 113 8.08 -14.66 -20.00
C ALA A 113 9.51 -14.11 -19.79
N ASP A 114 9.79 -12.92 -20.31
CA ASP A 114 11.10 -12.27 -20.19
C ASP A 114 11.46 -11.84 -18.77
N ARG A 115 10.46 -11.50 -17.93
CA ARG A 115 10.68 -11.06 -16.55
C ARG A 115 11.00 -12.21 -15.61
N ILE A 116 10.45 -13.41 -15.85
CA ILE A 116 10.72 -14.60 -15.04
C ILE A 116 12.14 -15.14 -15.29
N GLY A 117 12.63 -15.08 -16.54
CA GLY A 117 13.95 -15.61 -16.91
C GLY A 117 15.17 -14.81 -16.41
N PHE A 118 15.04 -13.50 -16.15
CA PHE A 118 16.17 -12.60 -15.88
C PHE A 118 16.01 -11.73 -14.62
N PHE A 119 15.08 -12.08 -13.72
CA PHE A 119 14.69 -11.29 -12.55
C PHE A 119 15.86 -10.80 -11.69
N LEU A 120 16.91 -11.62 -11.52
CA LEU A 120 18.06 -11.29 -10.67
C LEU A 120 19.06 -10.28 -11.26
N PHE A 121 18.98 -9.95 -12.56
CA PHE A 121 20.01 -9.18 -13.27
C PHE A 121 19.53 -7.84 -13.85
N ARG A 122 18.38 -7.31 -13.41
CA ARG A 122 17.82 -6.06 -13.96
C ARG A 122 17.81 -4.93 -12.91
N PRO A 123 18.84 -4.05 -12.90
CA PRO A 123 18.89 -2.87 -12.01
C PRO A 123 17.63 -2.00 -12.04
N ALA A 124 16.96 -1.95 -13.19
CA ALA A 124 15.70 -1.23 -13.36
C ALA A 124 14.58 -1.73 -12.42
N LEU A 125 14.57 -3.01 -12.03
CA LEU A 125 13.58 -3.54 -11.09
C LEU A 125 13.70 -2.90 -9.71
N PHE A 126 14.92 -2.62 -9.24
CA PHE A 126 15.10 -1.92 -7.95
C PHE A 126 14.54 -0.51 -8.01
N VAL A 127 14.71 0.19 -9.13
CA VAL A 127 14.14 1.51 -9.34
C VAL A 127 12.61 1.45 -9.35
N ASP A 128 12.04 0.45 -10.03
CA ASP A 128 10.58 0.29 -10.11
C ASP A 128 9.99 -0.07 -8.73
N VAL A 129 10.63 -0.96 -7.97
CA VAL A 129 10.25 -1.27 -6.58
C VAL A 129 10.35 -0.04 -5.69
N ALA A 130 11.48 0.70 -5.75
CA ALA A 130 11.65 1.91 -4.97
C ALA A 130 10.58 2.96 -5.31
N THR A 131 10.24 3.11 -6.60
CA THR A 131 9.18 4.01 -7.08
C THR A 131 7.81 3.65 -6.50
N LEU A 132 7.52 2.35 -6.35
CA LEU A 132 6.24 1.86 -5.83
C LEU A 132 6.14 1.89 -4.30
N VAL A 133 7.26 1.82 -3.59
CA VAL A 133 7.26 1.63 -2.12
C VAL A 133 7.73 2.86 -1.36
N VAL A 134 8.85 3.47 -1.77
CA VAL A 134 9.52 4.52 -0.97
C VAL A 134 8.65 5.75 -0.77
N PRO A 135 7.99 6.33 -1.81
CA PRO A 135 7.18 7.54 -1.62
C PRO A 135 6.04 7.32 -0.62
N GLY A 136 5.29 6.22 -0.78
CA GLY A 136 4.20 5.86 0.11
C GLY A 136 4.68 5.59 1.54
N LEU A 137 5.77 4.85 1.70
CA LEU A 137 6.35 4.55 3.02
C LEU A 137 6.78 5.84 3.76
N VAL A 138 7.44 6.76 3.06
CA VAL A 138 7.84 8.06 3.62
C VAL A 138 6.60 8.86 4.04
N LEU A 139 5.56 8.92 3.21
CA LEU A 139 4.32 9.60 3.54
C LEU A 139 3.63 8.96 4.77
N CYS A 140 3.57 7.63 4.82
CA CYS A 140 3.00 6.88 5.94
C CYS A 140 3.74 7.20 7.25
N ALA A 141 5.07 7.12 7.24
CA ALA A 141 5.89 7.49 8.39
C ALA A 141 5.62 8.94 8.82
N GLY A 142 5.50 9.87 7.87
CA GLY A 142 5.14 11.26 8.14
C GLY A 142 3.77 11.44 8.78
N ILE A 143 2.73 10.76 8.27
CA ILE A 143 1.37 10.81 8.83
C ILE A 143 1.36 10.24 10.25
N LEU A 144 1.96 9.07 10.47
CA LEU A 144 1.98 8.44 11.78
C LEU A 144 2.78 9.25 12.81
N THR A 145 3.90 9.83 12.38
CA THR A 145 4.70 10.74 13.22
C THR A 145 3.88 11.97 13.60
N ALA A 146 3.26 12.64 12.62
CA ALA A 146 2.45 13.82 12.87
C ALA A 146 1.26 13.51 13.81
N TRP A 147 0.58 12.39 13.58
CA TRP A 147 -0.51 11.92 14.44
C TRP A 147 -0.06 11.68 15.89
N ALA A 148 1.04 10.95 16.08
CA ALA A 148 1.58 10.66 17.40
C ALA A 148 2.04 11.94 18.12
N SER A 149 2.66 12.88 17.40
CA SER A 149 3.07 14.17 17.96
C SER A 149 1.91 15.05 18.40
N LEU A 150 0.75 14.95 17.75
CA LEU A 150 -0.44 15.75 18.10
C LEU A 150 -1.22 15.18 19.29
N LEU A 151 -1.26 13.86 19.47
CA LEU A 151 -1.99 13.21 20.56
C LEU A 151 -1.23 13.19 21.89
N GLY A 152 0.10 13.14 21.83
CA GLY A 152 0.94 12.97 23.01
C GLY A 152 0.95 11.54 23.58
N PRO A 153 1.91 11.20 24.45
CA PRO A 153 2.21 9.81 24.81
C PRO A 153 1.04 9.05 25.47
N GLU A 154 0.27 9.72 26.33
CA GLU A 154 -0.80 9.07 27.10
C GLU A 154 -2.03 8.73 26.23
N ALA A 155 -2.37 9.60 25.28
CA ALA A 155 -3.44 9.32 24.33
C ALA A 155 -3.05 8.21 23.35
N VAL A 156 -1.77 8.14 22.94
CA VAL A 156 -1.26 7.01 22.14
C VAL A 156 -1.37 5.69 22.90
N LYS A 157 -1.00 5.65 24.19
CA LYS A 157 -1.16 4.45 25.02
C LYS A 157 -2.63 4.05 25.19
N ALA A 158 -3.53 5.02 25.37
CA ALA A 158 -4.96 4.74 25.42
C ALA A 158 -5.47 4.14 24.10
N TRP A 159 -5.08 4.75 22.98
CA TRP A 159 -5.42 4.25 21.63
C TRP A 159 -4.90 2.83 21.40
N GLN A 160 -3.66 2.54 21.79
CA GLN A 160 -3.05 1.22 21.68
C GLN A 160 -3.83 0.18 22.49
N ARG A 161 -4.23 0.50 23.73
CA ARG A 161 -5.01 -0.41 24.57
C ARG A 161 -6.39 -0.71 23.99
N GLU A 162 -7.02 0.28 23.37
CA GLU A 162 -8.34 0.13 22.76
C GLU A 162 -8.29 -0.70 21.47
N HIS A 163 -7.28 -0.48 20.61
CA HIS A 163 -7.30 -1.01 19.24
C HIS A 163 -6.34 -2.19 19.01
N LEU A 164 -5.20 -2.29 19.72
CA LEU A 164 -4.30 -3.42 19.54
C LEU A 164 -4.81 -4.62 20.34
N SER A 165 -4.77 -5.79 19.72
CA SER A 165 -5.04 -7.05 20.43
C SER A 165 -4.03 -7.24 21.56
N GLU A 166 -4.50 -7.74 22.70
CA GLU A 166 -3.67 -8.01 23.88
C GLU A 166 -2.39 -8.81 23.56
N PRO A 167 -2.43 -9.93 22.81
CA PRO A 167 -1.22 -10.66 22.42
C PRO A 167 -0.21 -9.85 21.59
N PHE A 168 -0.69 -8.85 20.84
CA PHE A 168 0.19 -7.96 20.06
C PHE A 168 0.83 -6.91 20.98
N ARG A 169 0.08 -6.38 21.95
CA ARG A 169 0.64 -5.42 22.92
C ARG A 169 1.72 -6.06 23.78
N GLU A 170 1.44 -7.24 24.34
CA GLU A 170 2.40 -7.99 25.16
C GLU A 170 3.70 -8.33 24.39
N ALA A 171 3.59 -8.60 23.09
CA ALA A 171 4.75 -8.99 22.29
C ALA A 171 5.58 -7.81 21.75
N PHE A 172 4.98 -6.63 21.55
CA PHE A 172 5.60 -5.54 20.78
C PHE A 172 5.53 -4.15 21.43
N VAL A 173 4.76 -3.96 22.50
CA VAL A 173 4.49 -2.65 23.11
C VAL A 173 4.78 -2.61 24.60
N GLU A 174 4.36 -3.64 25.33
CA GLU A 174 4.53 -3.75 26.78
C GLU A 174 5.89 -4.42 27.07
N GLU A 175 6.71 -3.78 27.92
CA GLU A 175 7.95 -4.35 28.49
C GLU A 175 7.73 -4.73 29.96
#